data_AF-A0A9P9M957-F1
#
_entry.id   AF-A0A9P9M957-F1
#
_cell.length_a   1.000
_cell.length_b   1.000
_cell.length_c   1.000
_cell.angle_alpha   90.00
_cell.angle_beta   90.00
_cell.angle_gamma   90.00
#
_symmetry.space_group_name_H-M   'P 1'
#
loop_
_entity.id
_entity.type
_entity.pdbx_description
1 polymer ?
#
loop_
_entity_poly.entity_id
_entity_poly.type
_entity_poly.pdbx_seq_one_letter_code
_entity_poly.pdbx_strand_id
1 'polypeptide(L)'
;MVFLNLLTFGLWGKLGRLTHYAFDAVLFSAFLAGMKRSTGLTPSFKKDSITENKDINVWIDKYLGVGEWVMDQSVAIAGSSGWFERKR
;
A
#
# COMPACT_ATOMS: atom_id res chain seq x y z
N MET A 1 -35.93 14.62 -2.94
CA MET A 1 -34.75 14.65 -2.05
C MET A 1 -34.48 13.34 -1.32
N VAL A 2 -35.49 12.61 -0.83
CA VAL A 2 -35.29 11.34 -0.07
C VAL A 2 -34.61 10.22 -0.87
N PHE A 3 -34.98 10.04 -2.14
CA PHE A 3 -34.39 9.00 -3.00
C PHE A 3 -32.89 9.19 -3.27
N LEU A 4 -32.42 10.44 -3.36
CA LEU A 4 -31.01 10.78 -3.58
C LEU A 4 -30.15 10.50 -2.33
N ASN A 5 -30.71 10.72 -1.13
CA ASN A 5 -30.06 10.37 0.14
C ASN A 5 -29.94 8.85 0.33
N LEU A 6 -30.93 8.08 -0.10
CA LEU A 6 -30.90 6.62 -0.01
C LEU A 6 -29.85 6.00 -0.95
N LEU A 7 -29.75 6.53 -2.17
CA LEU A 7 -28.67 6.19 -3.10
C LEU A 7 -27.29 6.57 -2.54
N THR A 8 -27.17 7.77 -1.95
CA THR A 8 -25.94 8.24 -1.30
C THR A 8 -25.52 7.34 -0.14
N PHE A 9 -26.45 6.92 0.73
CA PHE A 9 -26.17 6.01 1.84
C PHE A 9 -25.74 4.61 1.36
N GLY A 10 -26.42 4.06 0.35
CA GLY A 10 -26.04 2.79 -0.26
C GLY A 10 -24.67 2.84 -0.96
N LEU A 11 -24.34 3.99 -1.57
CA LEU A 11 -23.03 4.23 -2.17
C LEU A 11 -21.93 4.37 -1.10
N TRP A 12 -22.24 5.02 0.03
CA TRP A 12 -21.32 5.18 1.16
C TRP A 12 -20.86 3.85 1.75
N GLY A 13 -21.77 2.87 1.87
CA GLY A 13 -21.43 1.51 2.29
C GLY A 13 -20.55 0.74 1.29
N LYS A 14 -20.56 1.11 0.00
CA LYS A 14 -19.63 0.56 -1.00
C LYS A 14 -18.27 1.28 -0.97
N LEU A 15 -18.27 2.60 -0.72
CA LEU A 15 -17.04 3.40 -0.54
C LEU A 15 -16.23 2.95 0.67
N GLY A 16 -16.88 2.57 1.78
CA GLY A 16 -16.19 2.01 2.95
C GLY A 16 -15.42 0.72 2.64
N ARG A 17 -16.03 -0.20 1.87
CA ARG A 17 -15.36 -1.43 1.42
C ARG A 17 -14.22 -1.18 0.45
N LEU A 18 -14.41 -0.22 -0.47
CA LEU A 18 -13.34 0.20 -1.38
C LEU A 18 -12.14 0.78 -0.61
N THR A 19 -12.40 1.59 0.40
CA THR A 19 -11.36 2.17 1.26
C THR A 19 -10.61 1.09 2.02
N HIS A 20 -11.30 0.07 2.54
CA HIS A 20 -10.64 -1.08 3.16
C HIS A 20 -9.71 -1.81 2.19
N TYR A 21 -10.14 -2.11 0.97
CA TYR A 21 -9.28 -2.77 -0.01
C TYR A 21 -8.10 -1.89 -0.44
N ALA A 22 -8.30 -0.58 -0.55
CA ALA A 22 -7.21 0.35 -0.83
C ALA A 22 -6.20 0.39 0.33
N PHE A 23 -6.68 0.37 1.59
CA PHE A 23 -5.84 0.30 2.76
C PHE A 23 -5.04 -1.01 2.82
N ASP A 24 -5.70 -2.14 2.60
CA ASP A 24 -5.05 -3.46 2.55
C ASP A 24 -4.00 -3.53 1.44
N ALA A 25 -4.28 -2.94 0.27
CA ALA A 25 -3.31 -2.84 -0.80
C ALA A 25 -2.09 -2.00 -0.37
N VAL A 26 -2.28 -0.87 0.31
CA VAL A 26 -1.14 -0.08 0.82
C VAL A 26 -0.35 -0.86 1.87
N LEU A 27 -1.02 -1.55 2.79
CA LEU A 27 -0.37 -2.38 3.82
C LEU A 27 0.46 -3.49 3.20
N PHE A 28 -0.09 -4.19 2.20
CA PHE A 28 0.62 -5.25 1.50
C PHE A 28 1.86 -4.71 0.77
N SER A 29 1.76 -3.54 0.14
CA SER A 29 2.90 -2.88 -0.48
C SER A 29 3.97 -2.47 0.55
N ALA A 30 3.58 -1.87 1.67
CA ALA A 30 4.49 -1.48 2.75
C ALA A 30 5.17 -2.70 3.39
N PHE A 31 4.46 -3.83 3.52
CA PHE A 31 5.02 -5.08 4.00
C PHE A 31 6.09 -5.64 3.05
N LEU A 32 5.80 -5.68 1.74
CA LEU A 32 6.78 -6.11 0.73
C LEU A 32 8.00 -5.18 0.67
N ALA A 33 7.78 -3.87 0.77
CA ALA A 33 8.86 -2.88 0.88
C ALA A 33 9.71 -3.10 2.14
N GLY A 34 9.07 -3.39 3.28
CA GLY A 34 9.72 -3.76 4.53
C GLY A 34 10.58 -5.02 4.40
N MET A 35 10.04 -6.08 3.78
CA MET A 35 10.78 -7.32 3.50
C MET A 35 12.00 -7.07 2.60
N LYS A 36 11.83 -6.30 1.52
CA LYS A 36 12.94 -5.92 0.63
C LYS A 36 14.05 -5.19 1.39
N ARG A 37 13.69 -4.32 2.33
CA ARG A 37 14.65 -3.54 3.12
C ARG A 37 15.32 -4.35 4.24
N SER A 38 14.60 -5.25 4.89
CA SER A 38 15.11 -6.04 6.02
C SER A 38 15.92 -7.27 5.58
N THR A 39 15.58 -7.87 4.45
CA THR A 39 16.18 -9.12 3.98
C THR A 39 16.96 -8.99 2.68
N GLY A 40 16.83 -7.86 1.96
CA GLY A 40 17.39 -7.69 0.62
C GLY A 40 16.67 -8.48 -0.47
N LEU A 41 15.69 -9.33 -0.12
CA LEU A 41 14.87 -10.08 -1.07
C LEU A 41 13.86 -9.14 -1.71
N THR A 42 14.13 -8.72 -2.93
CA THR A 42 13.12 -8.06 -3.75
C THR A 42 12.13 -9.13 -4.19
N PRO A 43 10.80 -8.94 -4.02
CA PRO A 43 9.83 -9.85 -4.58
C PRO A 43 10.11 -9.95 -6.07
N SER A 44 10.63 -11.11 -6.48
CA SER A 44 10.90 -11.40 -7.87
C SER A 44 9.54 -11.68 -8.50
N PHE A 45 8.78 -10.61 -8.77
CA PHE A 45 7.79 -10.60 -9.83
C PHE A 45 8.60 -10.82 -11.10
N LYS A 46 9.00 -12.08 -11.34
CA LYS A 46 9.89 -12.44 -12.44
C LYS A 46 9.19 -11.93 -13.69
N LYS A 47 9.82 -10.91 -14.28
CA LYS A 47 9.48 -10.27 -15.55
C LYS A 47 9.24 -11.29 -16.67
N ASP A 48 9.68 -12.53 -16.47
CA ASP A 48 9.64 -13.61 -17.44
C ASP A 48 8.45 -14.58 -17.32
N SER A 49 7.63 -14.55 -16.25
CA SER A 49 6.55 -15.56 -16.11
C SER A 49 5.15 -15.02 -15.84
N ILE A 50 4.99 -13.76 -15.39
CA ILE A 50 3.66 -13.19 -15.12
C ILE A 50 3.30 -12.07 -16.11
N THR A 51 4.26 -11.45 -16.81
CA THR A 51 3.94 -10.24 -17.58
C THR A 51 4.92 -9.89 -18.70
N GLU A 52 4.64 -10.41 -19.89
CA GLU A 52 5.20 -9.88 -21.17
C GLU A 52 4.77 -8.43 -21.44
N ASN A 53 3.80 -7.91 -20.68
CA ASN A 53 3.27 -6.56 -20.86
C ASN A 53 4.03 -5.55 -19.96
N LYS A 54 4.84 -4.69 -20.60
CA LYS A 54 5.65 -3.65 -19.93
C LYS A 54 4.84 -2.74 -19.00
N ASP A 55 3.57 -2.49 -19.32
CA ASP A 55 2.72 -1.56 -18.57
C ASP A 55 2.39 -2.06 -17.16
N ILE A 56 2.23 -3.38 -17.00
CA ILE A 56 1.92 -3.97 -15.69
C ILE A 56 3.15 -3.95 -14.79
N ASN A 57 4.35 -4.17 -15.35
CA ASN A 57 5.59 -4.03 -14.60
C ASN A 57 5.76 -2.61 -14.06
N VAL A 58 5.47 -1.58 -14.88
CA VAL A 58 5.50 -0.18 -14.43
C VAL A 58 4.48 0.08 -13.33
N TRP A 59 3.30 -0.53 -13.40
CA TRP A 59 2.28 -0.37 -12.37
C TRP A 59 2.65 -1.05 -11.06
N ILE A 60 3.26 -2.24 -11.11
CA ILE A 60 3.80 -2.96 -9.95
C ILE A 60 4.93 -2.13 -9.30
N ASP A 61 5.85 -1.59 -10.11
CA ASP A 61 6.93 -0.74 -9.60
C ASP A 61 6.38 0.50 -8.87
N LYS A 62 5.35 1.16 -9.43
CA LYS A 62 4.66 2.28 -8.77
C LYS A 62 3.98 1.83 -7.48
N TYR A 63 3.29 0.69 -7.50
CA TYR A 63 2.60 0.16 -6.34
C TYR A 63 3.57 -0.17 -5.20
N LEU A 64 4.70 -0.83 -5.47
CA LEU A 64 5.76 -1.09 -4.50
C LEU A 64 6.42 0.20 -4.00
N GLY A 65 6.61 1.18 -4.88
CA GLY A 65 7.13 2.51 -4.52
C GLY A 65 6.26 3.24 -3.49
N VAL A 66 4.93 3.09 -3.58
CA VAL A 66 4.01 3.63 -2.55
C VAL A 66 4.29 2.97 -1.19
N GLY A 67 4.53 1.66 -1.15
CA GLY A 67 4.85 0.94 0.07
C GLY A 67 6.16 1.39 0.72
N GLU A 68 7.20 1.62 -0.09
CA GLU A 68 8.47 2.18 0.38
C GLU A 68 8.27 3.58 0.98
N TRP A 69 7.53 4.45 0.30
CA TRP A 69 7.23 5.78 0.80
C TRP A 69 6.43 5.74 2.11
N VAL A 70 5.40 4.91 2.20
CA VAL A 70 4.61 4.73 3.44
C VAL A 70 5.47 4.22 4.58
N MET A 71 6.39 3.28 4.29
CA MET A 71 7.32 2.77 5.29
C MET A 71 8.31 3.85 5.76
N ASP A 72 8.82 4.69 4.86
CA ASP A 72 9.72 5.78 5.23
C ASP A 72 9.00 6.84 6.08
N GLN A 73 7.77 7.21 5.73
CA GLN A 73 6.95 8.12 6.53
C GLN A 73 6.63 7.53 7.90
N SER A 74 6.28 6.23 7.97
CA SER A 74 5.96 5.59 9.25
C SER A 74 7.18 5.58 10.18
N VAL A 75 8.38 5.31 9.65
CA VAL A 75 9.63 5.37 10.43
C VAL A 75 9.99 6.79 10.85
N ALA A 76 9.75 7.79 9.99
CA ALA A 76 9.97 9.20 10.34
C ALA A 76 9.06 9.64 11.48
N ILE A 77 7.76 9.30 11.40
CA ILE A 77 6.79 9.60 12.45
C ILE A 77 7.15 8.84 13.73
N ALA A 78 7.41 7.54 13.65
CA ALA A 78 7.81 6.70 14.78
C ALA A 78 9.06 7.26 15.47
N GLY A 79 10.10 7.59 14.71
CA GLY A 79 11.34 8.17 15.24
C GLY A 79 11.21 9.58 15.79
N SER A 80 10.22 10.35 15.35
CA SER A 80 9.90 11.68 15.93
C SER A 80 9.02 11.60 17.18
N SER A 81 8.33 10.47 17.38
CA SER A 81 7.45 10.27 18.52
C SER A 81 8.24 9.74 19.73
N GLY A 82 7.87 10.19 20.93
CA GLY A 82 8.47 9.70 22.18
C GLY A 82 8.11 8.24 22.54
N TRP A 83 7.40 7.52 21.66
CA TRP A 83 6.99 6.13 21.87
C TRP A 83 7.99 5.11 21.31
N PHE A 84 8.93 5.54 20.47
CA PHE A 84 9.92 4.63 19.88
C PHE A 84 11.33 5.05 20.28
N GLU A 85 12.07 4.09 20.83
CA GLU A 85 13.49 4.24 21.11
C GLU A 85 14.31 3.70 19.94
N ARG A 86 15.29 4.47 19.47
CA ARG A 86 16.27 3.98 18.48
C ARG A 86 17.38 3.22 19.21
N LYS A 87 17.20 1.91 19.39
CA LYS A 87 18.31 1.00 19.78
C LYS A 87 19.02 0.54 18.51
N ARG A 88 20.31 0.88 18.38
CA ARG A 88 21.18 0.37 17.31
C ARG A 88 21.73 -1.00 17.68
#